data_AF-A0AAD4XF69-F1
#
_entry.id   AF-A0AAD4XF69-F1
#
_cell.length_a   1.000
_cell.length_b   1.000
_cell.length_c   1.000
_cell.angle_alpha   90.00
_cell.angle_beta   90.00
_cell.angle_gamma   90.00
#
_symmetry.space_group_name_H-M   'P 1'
#
loop_
_entity.id
_entity.type
_entity.pdbx_description
1 polymer ?
#
loop_
_entity_poly.entity_id
_entity_poly.type
_entity_poly.pdbx_seq_one_letter_code
_entity_poly.pdbx_strand_id
1 'polypeptide(L)' 'GVLDITTTEVADYVVGGIMACDSSRFGRIIEKKVHLVMSLGGLDFVVFGPMHTVPLEFRQRKLFKHNEQ' A
#
# COMPACT_ATOMS: atom_id res chain seq x y z
N GLY A 1 -9.02 -16.84 11.60
CA GLY A 1 -8.76 -15.43 11.90
C GLY A 1 -7.77 -14.88 10.89
N VAL A 2 -7.53 -13.58 10.89
CA VAL A 2 -6.59 -12.87 10.01
C VAL A 2 -5.61 -12.10 10.88
N LEU A 3 -4.32 -12.21 10.56
CA LEU A 3 -3.27 -11.33 11.07
C LEU A 3 -2.80 -10.47 9.90
N ASP A 4 -3.36 -9.27 9.78
CA ASP A 4 -3.07 -8.35 8.68
C ASP A 4 -1.94 -7.40 9.10
N ILE A 5 -0.71 -7.90 9.02
CA ILE A 5 0.47 -7.22 9.57
C ILE A 5 0.96 -6.10 8.63
N THR A 6 0.82 -6.30 7.32
CA THR A 6 1.37 -5.42 6.28
C THR A 6 0.23 -4.79 5.49
N THR A 7 -0.11 -3.55 5.82
CA THR A 7 -1.24 -2.80 5.25
C THR A 7 -0.79 -1.71 4.25
N THR A 8 0.45 -1.84 3.74
CA THR A 8 1.08 -0.91 2.76
C THR A 8 0.19 -0.58 1.55
N GLU A 9 -0.61 -1.53 1.09
CA GLU A 9 -1.56 -1.35 -0.02
C GLU A 9 -2.57 -0.20 0.20
N VAL A 10 -2.82 0.20 1.45
CA VAL A 10 -3.64 1.37 1.80
C VAL A 10 -2.90 2.67 1.50
N ALA A 11 -1.59 2.74 1.72
CA ALA A 11 -0.79 3.92 1.37
C ALA A 11 -0.81 4.11 -0.16
N ASP A 12 -0.64 3.03 -0.91
CA ASP A 12 -0.76 3.03 -2.37
C ASP A 12 -2.15 3.46 -2.82
N TYR A 13 -3.23 2.97 -2.19
CA TYR A 13 -4.59 3.38 -2.53
C TYR A 13 -4.84 4.88 -2.30
N VAL A 14 -4.34 5.44 -1.20
CA VAL A 14 -4.55 6.85 -0.85
C VAL A 14 -3.70 7.79 -1.72
N VAL A 15 -2.47 7.40 -2.06
CA VAL A 15 -1.51 8.27 -2.76
C VAL A 15 -1.51 8.06 -4.28
N GLY A 16 -1.95 6.90 -4.76
CA GLY A 16 -1.91 6.52 -6.18
C GLY A 16 -0.68 5.67 -6.55
N GLY A 17 -0.26 4.78 -5.65
CA GLY A 17 0.77 3.77 -5.92
C GLY A 17 0.27 2.61 -6.78
N ILE A 18 1.20 1.78 -7.26
CA ILE A 18 0.90 0.71 -8.22
C ILE A 18 0.47 -0.62 -7.57
N MET A 19 0.63 -0.77 -6.26
CA MET A 19 0.20 -1.94 -5.47
C MET A 19 -0.98 -1.59 -4.55
N ALA A 20 -1.84 -0.68 -5.00
CA ALA A 20 -3.02 -0.24 -4.26
C ALA A 20 -4.04 -1.36 -4.03
N CYS A 21 -4.64 -1.36 -2.85
CA CYS A 21 -5.87 -2.12 -2.63
C CYS A 21 -7.08 -1.44 -3.28
N ASP A 22 -8.25 -2.07 -3.19
CA ASP A 22 -9.52 -1.41 -3.50
C ASP A 22 -10.19 -0.84 -2.23
N SER A 23 -11.25 -0.05 -2.42
CA SER A 23 -12.04 0.54 -1.33
C SER A 23 -12.72 -0.46 -0.40
N SER A 24 -12.79 -1.74 -0.78
CA SER A 24 -13.44 -2.83 -0.05
C SER A 24 -12.47 -3.72 0.71
N ARG A 25 -11.16 -3.42 0.72
CA ARG A 25 -10.07 -4.28 1.21
C ARG A 25 -10.31 -5.02 2.53
N PHE A 26 -11.00 -4.38 3.47
CA PHE A 26 -11.30 -4.96 4.79
C PHE A 26 -12.75 -5.47 4.93
N GLY A 27 -13.64 -5.09 4.01
CA GLY A 27 -15.07 -5.36 4.08
C GLY A 27 -15.38 -6.85 4.23
N ARG A 28 -14.71 -7.71 3.44
CA ARG A 28 -14.96 -9.15 3.48
C ARG A 28 -14.60 -9.80 4.81
N ILE A 29 -13.57 -9.30 5.48
CA ILE A 29 -13.12 -9.83 6.78
C ILE A 29 -14.15 -9.46 7.85
N ILE A 30 -14.61 -8.21 7.84
CA ILE A 30 -15.63 -7.67 8.75
C ILE A 30 -16.95 -8.42 8.56
N GLU A 31 -17.41 -8.58 7.32
CA GLU A 31 -18.64 -9.32 6.98
C GLU A 31 -18.64 -10.75 7.51
N LYS A 32 -17.51 -11.45 7.37
CA LYS A 32 -17.36 -12.84 7.82
C LYS A 32 -17.25 -12.96 9.34
N LYS A 33 -17.13 -11.85 10.09
CA LYS A 33 -17.01 -11.82 11.55
C LYS A 33 -15.92 -12.76 12.09
N VAL A 34 -14.82 -12.90 11.35
CA VAL A 34 -13.66 -13.67 11.80
C VAL A 34 -12.76 -12.82 12.70
N HIS A 35 -12.03 -13.43 13.63
CA HIS A 35 -11.05 -12.71 14.44
C HIS A 35 -10.01 -12.02 13.54
N LEU A 36 -9.81 -10.72 13.72
CA LEU A 36 -8.88 -9.90 12.97
C LEU A 36 -7.96 -9.15 13.95
N VAL A 37 -6.65 -9.29 13.75
CA VAL A 37 -5.62 -8.42 14.36
C VAL A 37 -4.90 -7.73 13.22
N MET A 38 -4.74 -6.42 13.30
CA MET A 38 -4.14 -5.60 12.25
C MET A 38 -2.95 -4.81 12.79
N SER A 39 -1.97 -4.56 11.92
CA SER A 39 -0.84 -3.68 12.16
C SER A 39 -0.65 -2.70 10.99
N LEU A 40 0.40 -1.88 11.08
CA LEU A 40 0.71 -0.77 10.18
C LEU A 40 1.96 -1.04 9.34
N GLY A 41 2.30 -2.30 9.08
CA GLY A 41 3.51 -2.68 8.37
C GLY A 41 3.56 -2.11 6.95
N GLY A 42 4.67 -1.44 6.63
CA GLY A 42 4.93 -0.86 5.31
C GLY A 42 4.09 0.38 4.96
N LEU A 43 3.42 1.01 5.93
CA LEU A 43 2.68 2.26 5.69
C LEU A 43 3.57 3.51 5.56
N ASP A 44 4.89 3.35 5.68
CA ASP A 44 5.88 4.42 5.55
C ASP A 44 6.35 4.65 4.11
N PHE A 45 5.94 3.81 3.16
CA PHE A 45 6.27 3.94 1.74
C PHE A 45 5.05 3.71 0.83
N VAL A 46 5.20 4.17 -0.41
CA VAL A 46 4.26 3.94 -1.52
C VAL A 46 5.05 3.32 -2.66
N VAL A 47 4.49 2.30 -3.31
CA VAL A 47 5.16 1.62 -4.41
C VAL A 47 4.88 2.36 -5.72
N PHE A 48 5.97 2.75 -6.39
CA PHE A 48 5.96 3.14 -7.79
C PHE A 48 6.77 2.14 -8.61
N GLY A 49 6.73 2.28 -9.94
CA GLY A 49 7.59 1.53 -10.85
C GLY A 49 8.96 2.20 -11.01
N PRO A 50 9.59 2.07 -12.19
CA PRO A 50 10.92 2.62 -12.42
C PRO A 50 10.93 4.14 -12.19
N MET A 51 12.08 4.70 -11.77
CA MET A 51 12.21 6.13 -11.43
C MET A 51 11.66 7.10 -12.49
N HIS A 52 11.74 6.75 -13.78
CA HIS A 52 11.24 7.59 -14.87
C HIS A 52 9.70 7.59 -14.99
N THR A 53 9.03 6.58 -14.42
CA THR A 53 7.56 6.44 -14.39
C THR A 53 6.91 7.15 -13.20
N VAL A 54 7.71 7.57 -12.21
CA VAL A 54 7.20 8.29 -11.03
C VAL A 54 6.49 9.58 -11.49
N PRO A 55 5.21 9.80 -11.07
CA PRO A 55 4.45 11.00 -11.42
C PRO A 55 5.18 12.29 -11.04
N LEU A 56 5.00 13.33 -11.86
CA LEU A 56 5.76 14.59 -11.76
C LEU A 56 5.64 15.24 -10.38
N GLU A 57 4.45 15.20 -9.79
CA GLU A 57 4.15 15.71 -8.45
C GLU A 57 4.93 15.01 -7.33
N PHE A 58 5.41 13.78 -7.54
CA PHE A 58 6.15 13.00 -6.55
C PHE A 58 7.66 12.97 -6.79
N ARG A 59 8.17 13.48 -7.92
CA ARG A 59 9.61 13.43 -8.26
C ARG A 59 10.52 14.17 -7.28
N GLN A 60 9.98 15.12 -6.53
CA GLN A 60 10.73 15.88 -5.51
C GLN A 60 10.60 15.28 -4.10
N ARG A 61 9.94 14.14 -3.94
CA ARG A 61 9.83 13.43 -2.65
C ARG A 61 11.09 12.60 -2.40
N LYS A 62 11.18 12.02 -1.19
CA LYS A 62 12.22 11.06 -0.85
C LYS A 62 11.96 9.74 -1.58
N LEU A 63 12.57 9.57 -2.75
CA LEU A 63 12.49 8.35 -3.55
C LEU A 63 13.60 7.37 -3.16
N PHE A 64 13.26 6.09 -3.09
CA PHE A 64 14.21 5.01 -2.83
C PHE A 64 14.13 3.99 -3.97
N LYS A 65 15.23 3.80 -4.69
CA LYS A 65 15.33 2.82 -5.77
C LYS A 65 15.61 1.45 -5.16
N HIS A 66 14.58 0.62 -5.03
CA HIS A 66 14.74 -0.75 -4.55
C HIS A 66 15.41 -1.65 -5.60
N ASN A 67 15.00 -1.53 -6.87
CA ASN A 67 15.55 -2.28 -8.00
C ASN A 67 15.41 -1.46 -9.30
N GLU A 68 15.68 -2.10 -10.46
CA GLU A 68 15.57 -1.47 -11.78
C GLU A 68 14.15 -1.47 -12.37
N GLN A 69 13.21 -2.18 -11.74
CA GLN A 69 11.82 -2.31 -12.19
C GLN A 69 10.96 -1.14 -11.77
#